data_AF-A0A9D5FPZ4-F1
#
_entry.id   AF-A0A9D5FPZ4-F1
#
_cell.length_a   1.000
_cell.length_b   1.000
_cell.length_c   1.000
_cell.angle_alpha   90.00
_cell.angle_beta   90.00
_cell.angle_gamma   90.00
#
_symmetry.space_group_name_H-M   'P 1'
#
loop_
_entity.id
_entity.type
_entity.pdbx_description
1 polymer ?
#
loop_
_entity_poly.entity_id
_entity_poly.type
_entity_poly.pdbx_seq_one_letter_code
_entity_poly.pdbx_strand_id
1 'polypeptide(L)'
;MKDSSLKPRIVAVVLLAGGLPLLVSLGAHLLIGDVRYVREPLHEAVELTGTCIALAVAMLLLLRTRHERTSQHLLWVVASLVAMGLVDGMHGVHGISLRSWQRHGATLVGGVLFALVWLPLPQAVIRRKGLFVMFVAALALVLGLGLRYEGLPVTWDPVGLYTLPVKAANALGGLGFLTAALFFCRRYLRESHPEDLVFTSHTVLFGMASLL
;
A
#
# COMPACT_ATOMS: atom_id res chain seq x y z
N MET A 1 -15.85 8.89 -29.93
CA MET A 1 -14.89 7.85 -30.34
C MET A 1 -14.00 7.55 -29.14
N LYS A 2 -14.07 6.33 -28.60
CA LYS A 2 -13.27 5.92 -27.44
C LYS A 2 -11.89 5.52 -27.95
N ASP A 3 -10.87 6.25 -27.54
CA ASP A 3 -9.50 6.15 -28.03
C ASP A 3 -8.97 4.70 -27.84
N SER A 4 -8.69 4.00 -28.93
CA SER A 4 -8.21 2.60 -28.92
C SER A 4 -6.83 2.47 -28.26
N SER A 5 -6.14 3.59 -28.01
CA SER A 5 -4.84 3.68 -27.37
C SER A 5 -4.85 3.54 -25.84
N LEU A 6 -6.02 3.55 -25.18
CA LEU A 6 -6.08 3.47 -23.70
C LEU A 6 -5.81 2.07 -23.16
N LYS A 7 -6.38 1.04 -23.81
CA LYS A 7 -6.20 -0.37 -23.41
C LYS A 7 -4.74 -0.82 -23.41
N PRO A 8 -3.91 -0.55 -24.45
CA PRO A 8 -2.52 -0.97 -24.43
C PRO A 8 -1.70 -0.30 -23.32
N ARG A 9 -2.05 0.93 -22.89
CA ARG A 9 -1.39 1.60 -21.76
C ARG A 9 -1.67 0.91 -20.43
N ILE A 10 -2.92 0.50 -20.18
CA ILE A 10 -3.27 -0.28 -18.99
C ILE A 10 -2.52 -1.61 -18.99
N VAL A 11 -2.51 -2.31 -20.13
CA VAL A 11 -1.80 -3.59 -20.26
C VAL A 11 -0.31 -3.39 -19.97
N ALA A 12 0.32 -2.36 -20.54
CA ALA A 12 1.72 -2.06 -20.25
C ALA A 12 1.96 -1.78 -18.75
N VAL A 13 1.09 -1.01 -18.10
CA VAL A 13 1.19 -0.74 -16.66
C VAL A 13 1.05 -2.02 -15.83
N VAL A 14 0.06 -2.86 -16.11
CA VAL A 14 -0.16 -4.10 -15.35
C VAL A 14 1.00 -5.08 -15.56
N LEU A 15 1.51 -5.19 -16.79
CA LEU A 15 2.67 -6.04 -17.09
C LEU A 15 3.95 -5.52 -16.43
N LEU A 16 4.19 -4.21 -16.44
CA LEU A 16 5.38 -3.62 -15.82
C LEU A 16 5.27 -3.64 -14.29
N ALA A 17 4.15 -3.21 -13.71
CA ALA A 17 4.00 -3.12 -12.26
C ALA A 17 3.77 -4.49 -11.60
N GLY A 18 3.17 -5.45 -12.31
CA GLY A 18 2.88 -6.78 -11.75
C GLY A 18 3.80 -7.87 -12.27
N GLY A 19 4.12 -7.87 -13.56
CA GLY A 19 5.00 -8.85 -14.17
C GLY A 19 6.47 -8.65 -13.81
N LEU A 20 6.96 -7.40 -13.78
CA LEU A 20 8.38 -7.15 -13.47
C LEU A 20 8.78 -7.62 -12.07
N PRO A 21 8.04 -7.32 -10.98
CA PRO A 21 8.40 -7.83 -9.64
C PRO A 21 8.41 -9.36 -9.57
N LEU A 22 7.45 -10.02 -10.23
CA LEU A 22 7.41 -11.48 -10.30
C LEU A 22 8.63 -12.03 -11.03
N LEU A 23 8.98 -11.48 -12.19
CA LEU A 23 10.14 -11.91 -12.97
C LEU A 23 11.46 -11.64 -12.24
N VAL A 24 11.58 -10.50 -11.56
CA VAL A 24 12.75 -10.16 -10.73
C VAL A 24 12.86 -11.11 -9.54
N SER A 25 11.75 -11.39 -8.86
CA SER A 25 11.71 -12.33 -7.74
C SER A 25 12.10 -13.75 -8.17
N LEU A 26 11.52 -14.23 -9.27
CA LEU A 26 11.85 -15.53 -9.85
C LEU A 26 13.32 -15.59 -10.29
N GLY A 27 13.81 -14.57 -10.99
CA GLY A 27 15.21 -14.49 -11.41
C GLY A 27 16.18 -14.47 -10.24
N ALA A 28 15.86 -13.73 -9.18
CA ALA A 28 16.66 -13.71 -7.96
C ALA A 28 16.72 -15.09 -7.29
N HIS A 29 15.58 -15.78 -7.17
CA HIS A 29 15.52 -17.13 -6.61
C HIS A 29 16.32 -18.13 -7.44
N LEU A 30 16.23 -18.07 -8.77
CA LEU A 30 16.96 -18.99 -9.67
C LEU A 30 18.47 -18.74 -9.73
N LEU A 31 18.91 -17.47 -9.69
CA LEU A 31 20.32 -17.10 -9.87
C LEU A 31 21.11 -17.07 -8.57
N ILE A 32 20.47 -16.64 -7.48
CA ILE A 32 21.15 -16.34 -6.21
C ILE A 32 20.73 -17.35 -5.12
N GLY A 33 19.61 -18.06 -5.30
CA GLY A 33 19.03 -18.93 -4.29
C GLY A 33 18.40 -18.15 -3.14
N ASP A 34 18.07 -18.85 -2.04
CA ASP A 34 17.48 -18.26 -0.85
C ASP A 34 18.53 -17.55 0.01
N VAL A 35 18.95 -16.35 -0.43
CA VAL A 35 19.88 -15.53 0.33
C VAL A 35 19.17 -14.89 1.52
N ARG A 36 19.54 -15.31 2.72
CA ARG A 36 19.03 -14.77 4.00
C ARG A 36 19.76 -13.53 4.51
N TYR A 37 20.72 -12.98 3.76
CA TYR A 37 21.48 -11.82 4.19
C TYR A 37 20.70 -10.51 3.98
N VAL A 38 19.92 -10.12 4.98
CA VAL A 38 19.36 -8.78 5.07
C VAL A 38 20.34 -7.91 5.85
N ARG A 39 20.87 -6.86 5.22
CA ARG A 39 21.52 -5.78 5.98
C ARG A 39 20.41 -4.96 6.64
N GLU A 40 20.13 -5.24 7.90
CA GLU A 40 19.02 -4.62 8.65
C GLU A 40 19.00 -3.08 8.53
N PRO A 41 20.13 -2.35 8.66
CA PRO A 41 20.11 -0.89 8.53
C PRO A 41 19.73 -0.41 7.13
N LEU A 42 20.07 -1.18 6.08
CA LEU A 42 19.68 -0.85 4.71
C LEU A 42 18.18 -1.10 4.50
N HIS A 43 17.65 -2.18 5.07
CA HIS A 43 16.23 -2.49 5.02
C HIS A 43 15.39 -1.39 5.69
N GLU A 44 15.75 -1.04 6.92
CA GLU A 44 15.11 0.01 7.71
C GLU A 44 15.19 1.38 7.00
N ALA A 45 16.35 1.72 6.41
CA ALA A 45 16.49 2.96 5.65
C ALA A 45 15.57 3.03 4.43
N VAL A 46 15.37 1.90 3.73
CA VAL A 46 14.44 1.82 2.58
C VAL A 46 13.00 2.00 3.05
N GLU A 47 12.59 1.40 4.17
CA GLU A 47 11.24 1.54 4.73
C GLU A 47 10.96 2.96 5.22
N LEU A 48 11.93 3.60 5.90
CA LEU A 48 11.85 5.01 6.29
C LEU A 48 11.74 5.94 5.09
N THR A 49 12.50 5.67 4.03
CA THR A 49 12.40 6.43 2.77
C THR A 49 11.01 6.27 2.16
N GLY A 50 10.48 5.05 2.13
CA GLY A 50 9.11 4.76 1.69
C GLY A 50 8.06 5.53 2.49
N THR A 51 8.24 5.61 3.82
CA THR A 51 7.38 6.39 4.72
C THR A 51 7.38 7.87 4.37
N CYS A 52 8.55 8.47 4.20
CA CYS A 52 8.68 9.87 3.81
C CYS A 52 7.99 10.16 2.47
N ILE A 53 8.16 9.28 1.48
CA ILE A 53 7.51 9.39 0.17
C ILE A 53 5.99 9.28 0.33
N ALA A 54 5.49 8.29 1.08
CA ALA A 54 4.05 8.09 1.29
C ALA A 54 3.40 9.33 1.93
N LEU A 55 4.02 9.89 2.97
CA LEU A 55 3.52 11.08 3.66
C LEU A 55 3.61 12.34 2.78
N ALA A 56 4.67 12.51 2.00
CA ALA A 56 4.81 13.61 1.06
C ALA A 56 3.73 13.55 -0.04
N VAL A 57 3.52 12.37 -0.64
CA VAL A 57 2.47 12.18 -1.65
C VAL A 57 1.09 12.38 -1.04
N ALA A 58 0.82 11.85 0.16
CA ALA A 58 -0.44 12.09 0.86
C ALA A 58 -0.69 13.58 1.10
N MET A 59 0.34 14.34 1.50
CA MET A 59 0.23 15.79 1.66
C MET A 59 -0.11 16.50 0.34
N LEU A 60 0.58 16.15 -0.75
CA LEU A 60 0.30 16.72 -2.08
C LEU A 60 -1.13 16.43 -2.54
N LEU A 61 -1.61 15.20 -2.36
CA LEU A 61 -2.98 14.82 -2.69
C LEU A 61 -4.01 15.54 -1.79
N LEU A 62 -3.72 15.72 -0.50
CA LEU A 62 -4.58 16.47 0.40
C LEU A 62 -4.66 17.96 0.02
N LEU A 63 -3.57 18.56 -0.44
CA LEU A 63 -3.57 19.92 -0.98
C LEU A 63 -4.39 20.00 -2.27
N ARG A 64 -4.26 19.03 -3.18
CA ARG A 64 -5.04 18.94 -4.41
C ARG A 64 -6.55 18.87 -4.15
N THR A 65 -6.99 18.06 -3.19
CA THR A 65 -8.42 17.93 -2.84
C THR A 65 -9.05 19.26 -2.34
N ARG A 66 -8.26 20.31 -2.05
CA ARG A 66 -8.81 21.63 -1.70
C ARG A 66 -9.44 22.32 -2.91
N HIS A 67 -8.91 22.04 -4.09
CA HIS A 67 -9.34 22.60 -5.37
C HIS A 67 -10.31 21.66 -6.11
N GLU A 68 -10.24 20.35 -5.85
CA GLU A 68 -11.10 19.33 -6.47
C GLU A 68 -12.00 18.62 -5.46
N ARG A 69 -13.12 19.24 -5.08
CA ARG A 69 -14.05 18.68 -4.07
C ARG A 69 -14.79 17.42 -4.53
N THR A 70 -14.83 17.14 -5.83
CA THR A 70 -15.46 15.95 -6.42
C THR A 70 -14.57 14.71 -6.39
N SER A 71 -13.26 14.87 -6.16
CA SER A 71 -12.27 13.79 -6.17
C SER A 71 -12.21 13.03 -4.83
N GLN A 72 -13.34 12.46 -4.40
CA GLN A 72 -13.48 11.75 -3.12
C GLN A 72 -12.52 10.56 -2.99
N HIS A 73 -12.24 9.86 -4.09
CA HIS A 73 -11.29 8.75 -4.14
C HIS A 73 -9.89 9.15 -3.64
N LEU A 74 -9.45 10.39 -3.88
CA LEU A 74 -8.16 10.88 -3.41
C LEU A 74 -8.08 10.92 -1.88
N LEU A 75 -9.19 11.13 -1.17
CA LEU A 75 -9.18 11.11 0.30
C LEU A 75 -8.96 9.70 0.85
N TRP A 76 -9.46 8.67 0.18
CA TRP A 76 -9.14 7.28 0.53
C TRP A 76 -7.67 6.95 0.27
N VAL A 77 -7.13 7.41 -0.87
CA VAL A 77 -5.69 7.28 -1.17
C VAL A 77 -4.83 7.98 -0.12
N VAL A 78 -5.18 9.22 0.25
CA VAL A 78 -4.49 9.97 1.32
C VAL A 78 -4.55 9.21 2.64
N ALA A 79 -5.74 8.75 3.04
CA ALA A 79 -5.91 8.00 4.28
C ALA A 79 -5.05 6.72 4.28
N SER A 80 -5.03 6.00 3.16
CA SER A 80 -4.21 4.79 3.03
C SER A 80 -2.72 5.08 3.13
N LEU A 81 -2.22 6.08 2.39
CA LEU A 81 -0.79 6.43 2.40
C LEU A 81 -0.33 6.93 3.77
N VAL A 82 -1.18 7.70 4.47
CA VAL A 82 -0.92 8.12 5.85
C VAL A 82 -0.90 6.92 6.80
N ALA A 83 -1.90 6.05 6.75
CA ALA A 83 -1.99 4.94 7.68
C ALA A 83 -0.86 3.93 7.47
N MET A 84 -0.68 3.45 6.23
CA MET A 84 0.39 2.51 5.91
C MET A 84 1.76 3.13 6.15
N GLY A 85 2.00 4.36 5.70
CA GLY A 85 3.29 5.03 5.88
C GLY A 85 3.67 5.23 7.34
N LEU A 86 2.73 5.62 8.21
CA LEU A 86 3.03 5.75 9.64
C LEU A 86 3.30 4.40 10.30
N VAL A 87 2.55 3.34 9.95
CA VAL A 87 2.76 2.01 10.53
C VAL A 87 4.08 1.40 10.05
N ASP A 88 4.41 1.51 8.76
CA ASP A 88 5.70 1.07 8.21
C ASP A 88 6.87 1.90 8.76
N GLY A 89 6.70 3.22 8.91
CA GLY A 89 7.74 4.07 9.50
C GLY A 89 8.08 3.68 10.93
N MET A 90 7.08 3.29 11.71
CA MET A 90 7.33 2.73 13.04
C MET A 90 8.10 1.41 12.98
N HIS A 91 7.91 0.58 11.95
CA HIS A 91 8.74 -0.61 11.76
C HIS A 91 10.20 -0.25 11.52
N GLY A 92 10.45 0.69 10.60
CA GLY A 92 11.81 1.13 10.26
C GLY A 92 12.57 1.81 11.40
N VAL A 93 11.88 2.35 12.41
CA VAL A 93 12.52 2.93 13.62
C VAL A 93 12.78 1.88 14.71
N HIS A 94 11.88 0.90 14.87
CA HIS A 94 12.01 -0.10 15.94
C HIS A 94 12.84 -1.33 15.54
N GLY A 95 13.12 -1.48 14.25
CA GLY A 95 13.89 -2.58 13.70
C GLY A 95 13.13 -3.90 13.60
N ILE A 96 13.85 -4.94 13.18
CA ILE A 96 13.30 -6.26 12.90
C ILE A 96 13.17 -7.08 14.18
N SER A 97 11.98 -7.63 14.45
CA SER A 97 11.78 -8.60 15.53
C SER A 97 10.94 -9.79 15.06
N LEU A 98 11.10 -10.95 15.73
CA LEU A 98 10.38 -12.20 15.44
C LEU A 98 8.84 -12.09 15.55
N ARG A 99 8.36 -11.01 16.15
CA ARG A 99 6.92 -10.72 16.32
C ARG A 99 6.56 -9.34 15.79
N SER A 100 7.37 -8.77 14.88
CA SER A 100 7.07 -7.47 14.29
C SER A 100 5.91 -7.59 13.30
N TRP A 101 4.71 -7.28 13.77
CA TRP A 101 3.51 -7.25 12.94
C TRP A 101 3.32 -5.92 12.19
N GLN A 102 4.19 -4.93 12.42
CA GLN A 102 4.02 -3.58 11.91
C GLN A 102 3.94 -3.55 10.38
N ARG A 103 4.90 -4.17 9.68
CA ARG A 103 4.89 -4.27 8.21
C ARG A 103 3.64 -4.95 7.65
N HIS A 104 3.23 -6.07 8.24
CA HIS A 104 2.05 -6.83 7.81
C HIS A 104 0.74 -6.09 8.12
N GLY A 105 0.69 -5.39 9.25
CA GLY A 105 -0.43 -4.54 9.63
C GLY A 105 -0.54 -3.30 8.75
N ALA A 106 0.59 -2.68 8.38
CA ALA A 106 0.62 -1.58 7.43
C ALA A 106 0.08 -1.99 6.06
N THR A 107 0.51 -3.16 5.58
CA THR A 107 0.03 -3.77 4.33
C THR A 107 -1.48 -4.03 4.38
N LEU A 108 -1.96 -4.64 5.46
CA LEU A 108 -3.39 -4.92 5.66
C LEU A 108 -4.22 -3.63 5.69
N VAL A 109 -3.83 -2.65 6.50
CA VAL A 109 -4.56 -1.39 6.65
C VAL A 109 -4.52 -0.56 5.38
N GLY A 110 -3.35 -0.48 4.73
CA GLY A 110 -3.20 0.20 3.46
C GLY A 110 -4.09 -0.42 2.39
N GLY A 111 -4.03 -1.73 2.23
CA GLY A 111 -4.84 -2.46 1.26
C GLY A 111 -6.35 -2.30 1.50
N VAL A 112 -6.78 -2.41 2.76
CA VAL A 112 -8.19 -2.19 3.13
C VAL A 112 -8.62 -0.76 2.82
N LEU A 113 -7.87 0.26 3.23
CA LEU A 113 -8.24 1.66 2.99
C LEU A 113 -8.23 2.03 1.50
N PHE A 114 -7.26 1.51 0.73
CA PHE A 114 -7.27 1.66 -0.72
C PHE A 114 -8.49 1.01 -1.36
N ALA A 115 -8.92 -0.18 -0.91
CA ALA A 115 -10.10 -0.84 -1.46
C ALA A 115 -11.39 -0.01 -1.25
N LEU A 116 -11.43 0.84 -0.22
CA LEU A 116 -12.58 1.73 0.05
C LEU A 116 -12.75 2.85 -0.99
N VAL A 117 -11.84 3.02 -1.96
CA VAL A 117 -12.02 3.96 -3.10
C VAL A 117 -13.32 3.75 -3.88
N TRP A 118 -13.88 2.53 -3.83
CA TRP A 118 -15.18 2.20 -4.42
C TRP A 118 -16.37 2.81 -3.68
N LEU A 119 -16.19 3.20 -2.42
CA LEU A 119 -17.26 3.69 -1.55
C LEU A 119 -17.31 5.22 -1.54
N PRO A 120 -18.52 5.81 -1.62
CA PRO A 120 -18.69 7.24 -1.47
C PRO A 120 -18.34 7.66 -0.04
N LEU A 121 -17.72 8.83 0.10
CA LEU A 121 -17.47 9.41 1.42
C LEU A 121 -18.68 10.22 1.89
N PRO A 122 -19.06 10.13 3.18
CA PRO A 122 -20.07 11.02 3.74
C PRO A 122 -19.67 12.49 3.57
N GLN A 123 -20.64 13.35 3.27
CA GLN A 123 -20.40 14.80 3.09
C GLN A 123 -19.72 15.45 4.29
N ALA A 124 -20.01 14.97 5.50
CA ALA A 124 -19.35 15.42 6.73
C ALA A 124 -17.84 15.16 6.71
N VAL A 125 -17.40 14.01 6.19
CA VAL A 125 -15.98 13.64 6.06
C VAL A 125 -15.30 14.52 5.02
N ILE A 126 -15.94 14.74 3.86
CA ILE A 126 -15.39 15.59 2.79
C ILE A 126 -15.20 17.03 3.30
N ARG A 127 -16.19 17.57 4.00
CA ARG A 127 -16.13 18.91 4.60
C ARG A 127 -15.05 19.02 5.69
N ARG A 128 -14.83 17.94 6.46
CA ARG A 128 -13.85 17.88 7.55
C ARG A 128 -12.65 16.99 7.22
N LYS A 129 -12.20 17.01 5.96
CA LYS A 129 -11.13 16.11 5.48
C LYS A 129 -9.85 16.17 6.30
N GLY A 130 -9.46 17.34 6.81
CA GLY A 130 -8.29 17.47 7.69
C GLY A 130 -8.46 16.68 8.99
N LEU A 131 -9.64 16.77 9.63
CA LEU A 131 -9.96 16.00 10.82
C LEU A 131 -10.01 14.50 10.52
N PHE A 132 -10.56 14.11 9.37
CA PHE A 132 -10.55 12.71 8.94
C PHE A 132 -9.13 12.17 8.79
N VAL A 133 -8.24 12.90 8.10
CA VAL A 133 -6.83 12.49 7.94
C VAL A 133 -6.11 12.44 9.28
N MET A 134 -6.32 13.42 10.17
CA MET A 134 -5.75 13.39 11.53
C MET A 134 -6.27 12.20 12.34
N PHE A 135 -7.56 11.88 12.23
CA PHE A 135 -8.15 10.71 12.89
C PHE A 135 -7.52 9.41 12.38
N VAL A 136 -7.38 9.26 11.05
CA VAL A 136 -6.70 8.10 10.45
C VAL A 136 -5.24 8.02 10.92
N ALA A 137 -4.52 9.15 10.97
CA ALA A 137 -3.15 9.19 11.46
C ALA A 137 -3.06 8.76 12.94
N ALA A 138 -3.95 9.28 13.80
CA ALA A 138 -4.00 8.90 15.21
C ALA A 138 -4.30 7.40 15.38
N LEU A 139 -5.26 6.87 14.62
CA LEU A 139 -5.59 5.44 14.62
C LEU A 139 -4.41 4.58 14.14
N ALA A 140 -3.70 5.02 13.10
CA ALA A 140 -2.52 4.34 12.59
C ALA A 140 -1.38 4.29 13.61
N LEU A 141 -1.15 5.38 14.35
CA LEU A 141 -0.16 5.42 15.44
C LEU A 141 -0.55 4.47 16.58
N VAL A 142 -1.79 4.52 17.04
CA VAL A 142 -2.30 3.60 18.07
C VAL A 142 -2.17 2.15 17.63
N LEU A 143 -2.58 1.87 16.38
CA LEU A 143 -2.47 0.53 15.82
C LEU A 143 -1.02 0.07 15.74
N GLY A 144 -0.11 0.86 15.18
CA GLY A 144 1.28 0.43 15.02
C GLY A 144 2.05 0.31 16.34
N LEU A 145 1.64 1.02 17.40
CA LEU A 145 2.09 0.74 18.77
C LEU A 145 1.52 -0.59 19.28
N GLY A 146 0.24 -0.86 19.04
CA GLY A 146 -0.42 -2.12 19.41
C GLY A 146 0.15 -3.35 18.67
N LEU A 147 0.60 -3.19 17.42
CA LEU A 147 1.24 -4.23 16.62
C LEU A 147 2.64 -4.64 17.13
N ARG A 148 3.14 -3.99 18.19
CA ARG A 148 4.35 -4.41 18.91
C ARG A 148 4.05 -5.39 20.06
N TYR A 149 2.79 -5.66 20.34
CA TYR A 149 2.41 -6.48 21.47
C TYR A 149 2.99 -7.90 21.35
N GLU A 150 3.76 -8.32 22.35
CA GLU A 150 4.47 -9.62 22.34
C GLU A 150 3.54 -10.83 22.34
N GLY A 151 2.28 -10.65 22.75
CA GLY A 151 1.26 -11.69 22.70
C GLY A 151 0.70 -11.96 21.30
N LEU A 152 1.12 -11.21 20.27
CA LEU A 152 0.78 -11.52 18.88
C LEU A 152 1.46 -12.83 18.43
N PRO A 153 0.86 -13.55 17.45
CA PRO A 153 1.48 -14.76 16.89
C PRO A 153 2.87 -14.47 16.32
N VAL A 154 3.77 -15.44 16.36
CA VAL A 154 5.07 -15.32 15.69
C VAL A 154 4.88 -15.10 14.19
N THR A 155 5.69 -14.23 13.58
CA THR A 155 5.53 -13.89 12.16
C THR A 155 6.18 -14.91 11.23
N TRP A 156 7.18 -15.64 11.73
CA TRP A 156 7.91 -16.67 11.01
C TRP A 156 7.77 -18.03 11.71
N ASP A 157 7.66 -19.09 10.92
CA ASP A 157 7.77 -20.47 11.39
C ASP A 157 9.25 -20.90 11.52
N PRO A 158 9.54 -22.06 12.15
CA PRO A 158 10.91 -22.55 12.30
C PRO A 158 11.65 -22.84 10.99
N VAL A 159 10.92 -22.99 9.88
CA VAL A 159 11.48 -23.23 8.54
C VAL A 159 11.85 -21.90 7.85
N GLY A 160 11.39 -20.77 8.40
CA GLY A 160 11.64 -19.43 7.91
C GLY A 160 10.58 -18.93 6.94
N LEU A 161 9.37 -19.52 6.95
CA LEU A 161 8.22 -19.05 6.17
C LEU A 161 7.28 -18.21 7.03
N TYR A 162 6.53 -17.32 6.40
CA TYR A 162 5.47 -16.60 7.10
C TYR A 162 4.43 -17.55 7.68
N THR A 163 4.01 -17.27 8.91
CA THR A 163 2.92 -18.00 9.56
C THR A 163 1.58 -17.73 8.88
N LEU A 164 0.60 -18.60 9.11
CA LEU A 164 -0.74 -18.47 8.52
C LEU A 164 -1.41 -17.10 8.79
N PRO A 165 -1.37 -16.54 10.01
CA PRO A 165 -1.94 -15.22 10.28
C PRO A 165 -1.29 -14.10 9.45
N VAL A 166 0.04 -14.15 9.28
CA VAL A 166 0.77 -13.18 8.45
C VAL A 166 0.41 -13.33 6.98
N LYS A 167 0.38 -14.57 6.47
CA LYS A 167 -0.06 -14.86 5.11
C LYS A 167 -1.47 -14.35 4.85
N ALA A 168 -2.38 -14.53 5.81
CA ALA A 168 -3.74 -14.01 5.70
C ALA A 168 -3.79 -12.48 5.69
N ALA A 169 -3.06 -11.81 6.58
CA ALA A 169 -3.00 -10.34 6.62
C ALA A 169 -2.45 -9.76 5.31
N ASN A 170 -1.34 -10.32 4.82
CA ASN A 170 -0.74 -9.93 3.54
C ASN A 170 -1.69 -10.25 2.37
N ALA A 171 -2.32 -11.43 2.33
CA ALA A 171 -3.25 -11.76 1.25
C ALA A 171 -4.45 -10.80 1.21
N LEU A 172 -5.03 -10.47 2.36
CA LEU A 172 -6.14 -9.52 2.46
C LEU A 172 -5.71 -8.11 2.05
N GLY A 173 -4.55 -7.64 2.52
CA GLY A 173 -3.98 -6.35 2.10
C GLY A 173 -3.72 -6.31 0.59
N GLY A 174 -3.04 -7.33 0.06
CA GLY A 174 -2.74 -7.47 -1.37
C GLY A 174 -3.98 -7.46 -2.24
N LEU A 175 -5.00 -8.25 -1.88
CA LEU A 175 -6.31 -8.26 -2.57
C LEU A 175 -7.01 -6.90 -2.50
N GLY A 176 -6.90 -6.19 -1.38
CA GLY A 176 -7.41 -4.83 -1.22
C GLY A 176 -6.75 -3.84 -2.21
N PHE A 177 -5.42 -3.89 -2.32
CA PHE A 177 -4.70 -3.10 -3.32
C PHE A 177 -5.11 -3.46 -4.76
N LEU A 178 -5.20 -4.75 -5.10
CA LEU A 178 -5.65 -5.17 -6.43
C LEU A 178 -7.09 -4.72 -6.74
N THR A 179 -7.96 -4.72 -5.72
CA THR A 179 -9.33 -4.19 -5.84
C THR A 179 -9.33 -2.69 -6.14
N ALA A 180 -8.42 -1.92 -5.54
CA ALA A 180 -8.22 -0.51 -5.87
C ALA A 180 -7.62 -0.31 -7.26
N ALA A 181 -6.71 -1.19 -7.71
CA ALA A 181 -6.18 -1.14 -9.08
C ALA A 181 -7.30 -1.26 -10.12
N LEU A 182 -8.27 -2.16 -9.89
CA LEU A 182 -9.44 -2.30 -10.77
C LEU A 182 -10.29 -1.01 -10.82
N PHE A 183 -10.42 -0.30 -9.70
CA PHE A 183 -11.11 0.99 -9.65
C PHE A 183 -10.42 2.01 -10.55
N PHE A 184 -9.10 2.19 -10.41
CA PHE A 184 -8.34 3.17 -11.18
C PHE A 184 -8.26 2.81 -12.66
N CYS A 185 -8.11 1.51 -13.01
CA CYS A 185 -8.25 1.04 -14.39
C CYS A 185 -9.59 1.44 -15.00
N ARG A 186 -10.70 1.18 -14.29
CA ARG A 186 -12.04 1.52 -14.76
C ARG A 186 -12.23 3.03 -14.90
N ARG A 187 -11.66 3.82 -13.98
CA ARG A 187 -11.68 5.29 -14.03
C ARG A 187 -10.89 5.84 -15.21
N TYR A 188 -9.69 5.31 -15.45
CA TYR A 188 -8.87 5.65 -16.62
C TYR A 188 -9.59 5.36 -17.93
N LEU A 189 -10.26 4.22 -18.04
CA LEU A 189 -11.06 3.87 -19.23
C LEU A 189 -12.28 4.78 -19.47
N ARG A 190 -12.67 5.59 -18.49
CA ARG A 190 -13.81 6.52 -18.56
C ARG A 190 -13.36 7.95 -18.78
N GLU A 191 -12.34 8.38 -18.05
CA GLU A 191 -11.95 9.79 -17.93
C GLU A 191 -10.57 10.09 -18.54
N SER A 192 -9.77 9.05 -18.85
CA SER A 192 -8.45 9.15 -19.49
C SER A 192 -7.42 10.01 -18.72
N HIS A 193 -7.60 10.21 -17.41
CA HIS A 193 -6.67 10.98 -16.60
C HIS A 193 -5.40 10.16 -16.30
N PRO A 194 -4.20 10.64 -16.67
CA PRO A 194 -2.96 9.86 -16.54
C PRO A 194 -2.61 9.48 -15.10
N GLU A 195 -3.08 10.25 -14.12
CA GLU A 195 -2.97 9.93 -12.69
C GLU A 195 -3.59 8.59 -12.30
N ASP A 196 -4.66 8.17 -12.96
CA ASP A 196 -5.30 6.88 -12.69
C ASP A 196 -4.37 5.72 -13.07
N LEU A 197 -3.52 5.89 -14.10
CA LEU A 197 -2.49 4.91 -14.43
C LEU A 197 -1.40 4.86 -13.36
N VAL A 198 -1.03 5.99 -12.77
CA VAL A 198 -0.04 6.02 -11.67
C VAL A 198 -0.59 5.28 -10.44
N PHE A 199 -1.84 5.53 -10.06
CA PHE A 199 -2.48 4.80 -8.97
C PHE A 199 -2.67 3.32 -9.29
N THR A 200 -2.99 2.98 -10.54
CA THR A 200 -3.04 1.58 -11.00
C THR A 200 -1.68 0.91 -10.83
N SER A 201 -0.60 1.51 -11.33
CA SER A 201 0.76 0.97 -11.17
C SER A 201 1.10 0.74 -9.72
N HIS A 202 0.84 1.73 -8.86
CA HIS A 202 1.18 1.69 -7.45
C HIS A 202 0.42 0.60 -6.70
N THR A 203 -0.88 0.48 -6.94
CA THR A 203 -1.73 -0.53 -6.30
C THR A 203 -1.47 -1.93 -6.83
N VAL A 204 -1.15 -2.10 -8.12
CA VAL A 204 -0.66 -3.40 -8.63
C VAL A 204 0.67 -3.78 -7.98
N LEU A 205 1.62 -2.84 -7.91
CA LEU A 205 2.93 -3.10 -7.31
C LEU A 205 2.80 -3.54 -5.85
N PHE A 206 2.02 -2.83 -5.05
CA PHE A 206 1.77 -3.19 -3.65
C PHE A 206 0.98 -4.49 -3.51
N GLY A 207 -0.01 -4.71 -4.37
CA GLY A 207 -0.77 -5.96 -4.42
C GLY A 207 0.14 -7.17 -4.65
N MET A 208 1.02 -7.08 -5.66
CA MET A 208 1.95 -8.16 -5.99
C MET A 208 3.05 -8.32 -4.94
N ALA A 209 3.65 -7.23 -4.45
CA ALA A 209 4.66 -7.29 -3.40
C ALA A 209 4.15 -7.90 -2.09
N SER A 210 2.84 -7.84 -1.85
CA SER A 210 2.18 -8.44 -0.70
C SER A 210 1.84 -9.92 -0.90
N LEU A 211 1.72 -10.39 -2.13
CA LEU A 211 1.32 -11.77 -2.45
C LEU A 211 2.51 -12.69 -2.75
N LEU A 212 3.66 -12.11 -3.09
CA LEU A 212 4.95 -12.78 -3.26
C LEU A 212 5.65 -12.96 -1.91
#